data_AF-A0A5C4L8C9-F1
#
_entry.id   AF-A0A5C4L8C9-F1
#
_cell.length_a   1.000
_cell.length_b   1.000
_cell.length_c   1.000
_cell.angle_alpha   90.00
_cell.angle_beta   90.00
_cell.angle_gamma   90.00
#
_symmetry.space_group_name_H-M   'P 1'
#
loop_
_entity.id
_entity.type
_entity.pdbx_description
1 polymer ?
#
loop_
_entity_poly.entity_id
_entity_poly.type
_entity_poly.pdbx_seq_one_letter_code
_entity_poly.pdbx_strand_id
1 'polypeptide(L)'
;MAGIDPASAGAYAQYEAAKATGRSSRRPSLEWFSDRHKRRAAERDRRLAEARATRGPVGHEAVDAACEHIRTEASAAAEAARNGGERADIARWTVEALARRDAR
;
A
#
# COMPACT_ATOMS: atom_id res chain seq x y z
N MET A 1 21.61 -9.83 -9.90
CA MET A 1 20.26 -10.28 -9.48
C MET A 1 19.36 -9.05 -9.40
N ALA A 2 18.34 -8.96 -10.25
CA ALA A 2 17.32 -7.91 -10.12
C ALA A 2 16.53 -8.16 -8.83
N GLY A 3 16.57 -7.21 -7.88
CA GLY A 3 15.83 -7.31 -6.63
C GLY A 3 14.33 -7.38 -6.87
N ILE A 4 13.64 -8.20 -6.08
CA ILE A 4 12.18 -8.27 -6.08
C ILE A 4 11.65 -6.89 -5.62
N ASP A 5 10.77 -6.29 -6.41
CA ASP A 5 10.17 -5.00 -6.11
C ASP A 5 9.39 -5.06 -4.77
N PRO A 6 9.58 -4.12 -3.83
CA PRO A 6 8.94 -4.16 -2.51
C PRO A 6 7.41 -4.23 -2.55
N ALA A 7 6.76 -3.63 -3.55
CA ALA A 7 5.31 -3.72 -3.71
C ALA A 7 4.85 -5.12 -4.14
N SER A 8 5.73 -5.89 -4.78
CA SER A 8 5.48 -7.29 -5.12
C SER A 8 5.44 -8.20 -3.90
N ALA A 9 6.20 -7.89 -2.83
CA ALA A 9 6.14 -8.61 -1.56
C ALA A 9 4.77 -8.41 -0.88
N GLY A 10 4.21 -7.19 -0.93
CA GLY A 10 2.88 -6.90 -0.41
C GLY A 10 1.75 -7.60 -1.19
N ALA A 11 1.82 -7.61 -2.51
CA ALA A 11 0.84 -8.32 -3.36
C ALA A 11 0.88 -9.84 -3.14
N TYR A 12 2.07 -10.40 -2.91
CA TYR A 12 2.23 -11.81 -2.57
C TYR A 12 1.63 -12.14 -1.19
N ALA A 13 1.83 -11.29 -0.18
CA ALA A 13 1.23 -11.48 1.15
C ALA A 13 -0.31 -11.46 1.09
N GLN A 14 -0.90 -10.57 0.29
CA GLN A 14 -2.36 -10.54 0.06
C GLN A 14 -2.87 -11.82 -0.62
N TYR A 15 -2.09 -12.37 -1.56
CA TYR A 15 -2.39 -13.65 -2.17
C TYR A 15 -2.34 -14.79 -1.14
N GLU A 16 -1.30 -14.87 -0.30
CA GLU A 16 -1.19 -15.91 0.73
C GLU A 16 -2.35 -15.82 1.75
N ALA A 17 -2.78 -14.61 2.11
CA ALA A 17 -3.97 -14.40 2.94
C ALA A 17 -5.27 -14.87 2.23
N ALA A 18 -5.45 -14.55 0.95
CA ALA A 18 -6.60 -15.00 0.16
C ALA A 18 -6.62 -16.54 0.02
N LYS A 19 -5.45 -17.17 -0.15
CA LYS A 19 -5.28 -18.62 -0.17
C LYS A 19 -5.66 -19.25 1.17
N ALA A 20 -5.21 -18.67 2.29
CA ALA A 20 -5.57 -19.15 3.63
C ALA A 20 -7.09 -19.13 3.89
N THR A 21 -7.81 -18.20 3.26
CA THR A 21 -9.30 -18.12 3.31
C THR A 21 -10.02 -18.95 2.24
N GLY A 22 -9.31 -19.78 1.47
CA GLY A 22 -9.88 -20.66 0.44
C GLY A 22 -10.37 -19.94 -0.82
N ARG A 23 -10.13 -18.63 -0.96
CA ARG A 23 -10.61 -17.81 -2.09
C ARG A 23 -9.79 -17.95 -3.37
N SER A 24 -8.61 -18.58 -3.32
CA SER A 24 -7.75 -18.80 -4.48
C SER A 24 -6.96 -20.10 -4.38
N SER A 25 -7.04 -20.93 -5.42
CA SER A 25 -6.36 -22.24 -5.51
C SER A 25 -5.13 -22.25 -6.41
N ARG A 26 -5.00 -21.28 -7.32
CA ARG A 26 -3.90 -21.22 -8.29
C ARG A 26 -2.85 -20.22 -7.82
N ARG A 27 -1.59 -20.67 -7.65
CA ARG A 27 -0.47 -19.86 -7.14
C ARG A 27 0.27 -19.17 -8.28
N PRO A 28 0.14 -17.84 -8.46
CA PRO A 28 1.01 -17.12 -9.37
C PRO A 28 2.44 -17.11 -8.81
N SER A 29 3.45 -17.20 -9.67
CA SER A 29 4.85 -17.10 -9.24
C SER A 29 5.19 -15.67 -8.79
N LEU A 30 6.25 -15.51 -8.00
CA LEU A 30 6.79 -14.19 -7.65
C LEU A 30 7.16 -13.38 -8.90
N GLU A 31 7.65 -14.05 -9.95
CA GLU A 31 7.94 -13.45 -11.26
C GLU A 31 6.68 -12.87 -11.91
N TRP A 32 5.55 -13.58 -11.83
CA TRP A 32 4.27 -13.07 -12.33
C TRP A 32 3.85 -11.78 -11.61
N PHE A 33 4.03 -11.70 -10.29
CA PHE A 33 3.75 -10.48 -9.52
C PHE A 33 4.69 -9.35 -9.93
N SER A 34 6.00 -9.62 -10.00
CA SER A 34 7.00 -8.65 -10.44
C SER A 34 6.68 -8.07 -11.82
N ASP A 35 6.38 -8.92 -12.80
CA ASP A 35 6.07 -8.49 -14.17
C ASP A 35 4.71 -7.78 -14.27
N ARG A 36 3.74 -8.14 -13.43
CA ARG A 36 2.51 -7.37 -13.28
C ARG A 36 2.78 -5.96 -12.75
N HIS A 37 3.66 -5.82 -11.75
CA HIS A 37 4.04 -4.52 -11.19
C HIS A 37 4.80 -3.67 -12.20
N LYS A 38 5.78 -4.23 -12.91
CA LYS A 38 6.49 -3.54 -13.99
C LYS A 38 5.54 -3.03 -15.08
N ARG A 39 4.59 -3.87 -15.52
CA ARG A 39 3.57 -3.45 -16.52
C ARG A 39 2.68 -2.33 -16.00
N ARG A 40 2.26 -2.37 -14.74
CA ARG A 40 1.48 -1.28 -14.13
C ARG A 40 2.28 0.01 -13.99
N ALA A 41 3.56 -0.09 -13.64
CA ALA A 41 4.45 1.07 -13.58
C ALA A 41 4.63 1.70 -14.97
N ALA A 42 4.94 0.88 -15.98
CA ALA A 42 5.07 1.36 -17.36
C ALA A 42 3.77 2.01 -17.90
N GLU A 43 2.61 1.41 -17.62
CA GLU A 43 1.32 1.97 -18.00
C GLU A 43 1.01 3.30 -17.29
N ARG A 44 1.34 3.40 -16.00
CA ARG A 44 1.23 4.67 -15.26
C ARG A 44 2.12 5.74 -15.88
N ASP A 45 3.37 5.40 -16.19
CA ASP A 45 4.32 6.35 -16.74
C ASP A 45 3.89 6.82 -18.14
N ARG A 46 3.33 5.92 -18.96
CA ARG A 46 2.68 6.25 -20.23
C ARG A 46 1.54 7.25 -20.05
N ARG A 47 0.60 6.98 -19.15
CA ARG A 47 -0.54 7.87 -18.87
C ARG A 47 -0.08 9.23 -18.33
N LEU A 48 0.97 9.27 -17.52
CA LEU A 48 1.56 10.51 -17.03
C LEU A 48 2.18 11.33 -18.16
N ALA A 49 2.88 10.67 -19.10
CA ALA A 49 3.43 11.33 -20.28
C ALA A 49 2.32 11.91 -21.16
N GLU A 50 1.25 11.15 -21.41
CA GLU A 50 0.06 11.61 -22.15
C GLU A 50 -0.59 12.81 -21.45
N ALA A 51 -0.86 12.70 -20.15
CA ALA A 51 -1.45 13.79 -19.38
C ALA A 51 -0.58 15.06 -19.40
N ARG A 52 0.75 14.92 -19.28
CA ARG A 52 1.68 16.04 -19.40
C ARG A 52 1.66 16.68 -20.78
N ALA A 53 1.59 15.87 -21.84
CA ALA A 53 1.50 16.37 -23.20
C ALA A 53 0.20 17.17 -23.44
N THR A 54 -0.91 16.78 -22.81
CA THR A 54 -2.22 17.47 -22.96
C THR A 54 -2.36 18.72 -22.09
N ARG A 55 -1.62 18.81 -20.96
CA ARG A 55 -1.86 19.83 -19.91
C ARG A 55 -1.42 21.25 -20.27
N GLY A 56 -0.48 21.42 -21.19
CA GLY A 56 0.10 22.73 -21.49
C GLY A 56 0.86 23.33 -20.29
N PRO A 57 1.17 24.65 -20.29
CA PRO A 57 1.89 25.29 -19.21
C PRO A 57 1.08 25.30 -17.90
N VAL A 58 1.75 24.96 -16.79
CA VAL A 58 1.14 24.90 -15.46
C VAL A 58 1.53 26.15 -14.67
N GLY A 59 0.55 26.90 -14.17
CA GLY A 59 0.77 28.05 -13.29
C GLY A 59 1.21 27.64 -11.89
N HIS A 60 1.94 28.52 -11.19
CA HIS A 60 2.46 28.28 -9.84
C HIS A 60 1.34 27.99 -8.83
N GLU A 61 0.20 28.67 -8.91
CA GLU A 61 -0.97 28.44 -8.05
C GLU A 61 -1.48 26.99 -8.12
N ALA A 62 -1.47 26.39 -9.32
CA ALA A 62 -1.88 24.99 -9.50
C ALA A 62 -0.86 24.00 -8.92
N VAL A 63 0.42 24.38 -8.87
CA VAL A 63 1.47 23.59 -8.21
C VAL A 63 1.32 23.70 -6.70
N ASP A 64 1.12 24.90 -6.17
CA ASP A 64 0.95 25.14 -4.73
C ASP A 64 -0.28 24.38 -4.19
N ALA A 65 -1.40 24.45 -4.90
CA ALA A 65 -2.61 23.69 -4.57
C ALA A 65 -2.37 22.17 -4.57
N ALA A 66 -1.60 21.65 -5.54
CA ALA A 66 -1.24 20.24 -5.57
C ALA A 66 -0.32 19.86 -4.40
N CYS A 67 0.63 20.72 -4.03
CA CYS A 67 1.53 20.51 -2.91
C CYS A 67 0.80 20.51 -1.56
N GLU A 68 -0.16 21.42 -1.35
CA GLU A 68 -1.01 21.42 -0.15
C GLU A 68 -1.89 20.17 -0.08
N HIS A 69 -2.44 19.74 -1.22
CA HIS A 69 -3.24 18.52 -1.29
C HIS A 69 -2.43 17.28 -0.91
N ILE A 70 -1.22 17.11 -1.49
CA ILE A 70 -0.32 16.00 -1.15
C ILE A 70 0.07 16.01 0.32
N ARG A 71 0.36 17.19 0.90
CA ARG A 71 0.67 17.31 2.33
C ARG A 71 -0.50 16.86 3.20
N THR A 72 -1.72 17.25 2.84
CA THR A 72 -2.94 16.85 3.56
C THR A 72 -3.14 15.33 3.51
N GLU A 73 -3.01 14.73 2.32
CA GLU A 73 -3.13 13.28 2.18
C GLU A 73 -2.04 12.51 2.94
N ALA A 74 -0.80 13.00 2.90
CA ALA A 74 0.32 12.39 3.62
C ALA A 74 0.12 12.44 5.14
N SER A 75 -0.33 13.58 5.67
CA SER A 75 -0.68 13.72 7.08
C SER A 75 -1.80 12.77 7.49
N ALA A 76 -2.89 12.71 6.70
CA ALA A 76 -4.00 11.80 6.95
C ALA A 76 -3.57 10.32 6.94
N ALA A 77 -2.70 9.94 5.99
CA ALA A 77 -2.16 8.58 5.92
C ALA A 77 -1.26 8.25 7.13
N ALA A 78 -0.43 9.20 7.57
CA ALA A 78 0.42 9.04 8.74
C ALA A 78 -0.41 8.90 10.04
N GLU A 79 -1.46 9.71 10.20
CA GLU A 79 -2.40 9.61 11.31
C GLU A 79 -3.16 8.27 11.28
N ALA A 80 -3.63 7.84 10.11
CA ALA A 80 -4.29 6.55 9.95
C ALA A 80 -3.36 5.39 10.33
N ALA A 81 -2.09 5.44 9.92
CA ALA A 81 -1.09 4.44 10.28
C ALA A 81 -0.81 4.41 11.79
N ARG A 82 -0.67 5.59 12.43
CA ARG A 82 -0.51 5.71 13.88
C ARG A 82 -1.71 5.14 14.64
N ASN A 83 -2.91 5.58 14.28
CA ASN A 83 -4.16 5.12 14.90
C ASN A 83 -4.39 3.61 14.68
N GLY A 84 -3.91 3.05 13.57
CA GLY A 84 -3.92 1.62 13.30
C GLY A 84 -2.95 0.85 14.20
N GLY A 85 -1.73 1.37 14.39
CA GLY A 85 -0.74 0.82 15.31
C GLY A 85 -1.22 0.83 16.77
N GLU A 86 -1.76 1.97 17.23
CA GLU A 86 -2.33 2.10 18.58
C GLU A 86 -3.46 1.09 18.81
N ARG A 87 -4.34 0.89 17.83
CA ARG A 87 -5.39 -0.14 17.90
C ARG A 87 -4.83 -1.55 18.01
N ALA A 88 -3.76 -1.87 17.27
CA ALA A 88 -3.11 -3.18 17.33
C ALA A 88 -2.44 -3.41 18.69
N ASP A 89 -1.82 -2.38 19.26
CA ASP A 89 -1.19 -2.45 20.59
C ASP A 89 -2.23 -2.64 21.70
N ILE A 90 -3.34 -1.90 21.65
CA ILE A 90 -4.47 -2.07 22.58
C ILE A 90 -5.04 -3.50 22.52
N ALA A 91 -5.23 -4.04 21.31
CA ALA A 91 -5.72 -5.40 21.12
C ALA A 91 -4.74 -6.43 21.74
N ARG A 92 -3.43 -6.27 21.52
CA ARG A 92 -2.40 -7.13 22.10
C ARG A 92 -2.43 -7.08 23.63
N TRP A 93 -2.43 -5.89 24.24
CA TRP A 93 -2.48 -5.75 25.69
C TRP A 93 -3.76 -6.31 26.31
N THR A 94 -4.89 -6.19 25.61
CA THR A 94 -6.16 -6.77 26.06
C THR A 94 -6.09 -8.30 26.10
N VAL A 95 -5.54 -8.93 25.06
CA VAL A 95 -5.33 -10.38 25.02
C VAL A 95 -4.39 -10.83 26.15
N GLU A 96 -3.28 -10.12 26.38
CA GLU A 96 -2.35 -10.42 27.48
C GLU A 96 -3.02 -10.28 28.86
N ALA A 97 -3.85 -9.25 29.05
CA ALA A 97 -4.55 -9.02 30.32
C ALA A 97 -5.57 -10.12 30.61
N LEU A 98 -6.32 -10.58 29.61
CA LEU A 98 -7.27 -11.70 29.74
C LEU A 98 -6.54 -13.00 30.08
N ALA A 99 -5.45 -13.31 29.38
CA ALA A 99 -4.66 -14.51 29.66
C ALA A 99 -4.09 -14.56 31.09
N ARG A 100 -3.68 -13.40 31.65
CA ARG A 100 -3.22 -13.32 33.05
C ARG A 100 -4.35 -13.50 34.07
N ARG A 101 -5.58 -13.13 33.70
CA ARG A 101 -6.77 -13.30 34.55
C ARG A 101 -7.20 -14.76 34.61
N ASP A 102 -7.19 -15.46 33.49
CA ASP A 102 -7.60 -16.87 33.40
C ASP A 102 -6.56 -17.82 34.04
N ALA A 103 -5.32 -17.35 34.23
CA ALA A 103 -4.25 -18.07 34.90
C ALA A 103 -4.24 -17.92 36.45
N ARG A 104 -5.21 -17.20 37.03
CA ARG A 104 -5.39 -17.02 38.48
C ARG A 104 -6.66 -17.72 38.96
#